data_AF-A0A6S5RZB4-F1
#
_entry.id   AF-A0A6S5RZB4-F1
#
_cell.length_a   1.000
_cell.length_b   1.000
_cell.length_c   1.000
_cell.angle_alpha   90.00
_cell.angle_beta   90.00
_cell.angle_gamma   90.00
#
_symmetry.space_group_name_H-M   'P 1'
#
loop_
_entity.id
_entity.type
_entity.pdbx_description
1 polymer ?
#
loop_
_entity_poly.entity_id
_entity_poly.type
_entity_poly.pdbx_seq_one_letter_code
_entity_poly.pdbx_strand_id
1 'polypeptide(L)'
;MSIIAAYYYNEGKRVREIALDEHVKLGESRSGFCWIALSEPTPEELLAIQRTYNLHPLAIDNAMHPLCPPKLEVYNDELYVVAQTAELVGDRISYGKMAIFTGHNHLITVRHGNAGALGKLREQLEASPTQFGKGVDYVLHAILHRVVDQYLPIFEMIEDDVLAMERRSLHDFLGPEEVARGCPKFCVTGS
;
A
#
# COMPACT_ATOMS: atom_id res chain seq x y z
N MET A 1 -5.16 -18.86 11.22
CA MET A 1 -5.96 -18.61 9.99
C MET A 1 -5.50 -17.28 9.44
N SER A 2 -5.03 -17.26 8.20
CA SER A 2 -4.55 -16.05 7.50
C SER A 2 -5.67 -15.23 6.86
N ILE A 3 -6.86 -15.83 6.73
CA ILE A 3 -8.03 -15.21 6.09
C ILE A 3 -8.55 -14.11 7.00
N ILE A 4 -8.43 -12.86 6.55
CA ILE A 4 -9.05 -11.72 7.23
C ILE A 4 -10.54 -11.69 6.88
N ALA A 5 -10.86 -11.79 5.59
CA ALA A 5 -12.24 -11.77 5.13
C ALA A 5 -12.37 -12.12 3.63
N ALA A 6 -13.35 -12.95 3.29
CA ALA A 6 -13.64 -13.39 1.94
C ALA A 6 -15.15 -13.26 1.65
N TYR A 7 -15.53 -12.28 0.83
CA TYR A 7 -16.95 -11.98 0.56
C TYR A 7 -17.24 -11.88 -0.93
N TYR A 8 -18.44 -12.35 -1.30
CA TYR A 8 -19.03 -12.10 -2.61
C TYR A 8 -19.87 -10.82 -2.57
N TYR A 9 -19.60 -9.93 -3.52
CA TYR A 9 -20.36 -8.70 -3.70
C TYR A 9 -21.09 -8.72 -5.02
N ASN A 10 -22.28 -8.11 -5.04
CA ASN A 10 -23.04 -7.86 -6.25
C ASN A 10 -23.72 -6.49 -6.15
N GLU A 11 -23.67 -5.71 -7.22
CA GLU A 11 -24.27 -4.36 -7.28
C GLU A 11 -23.91 -3.46 -6.09
N GLY A 12 -22.67 -3.52 -5.63
CA GLY A 12 -22.24 -2.68 -4.51
C GLY A 12 -22.50 -3.25 -3.12
N LYS A 13 -23.17 -4.41 -3.00
CA LYS A 13 -23.61 -4.97 -1.71
C LYS A 13 -22.93 -6.30 -1.41
N ARG A 14 -22.56 -6.49 -0.14
CA ARG A 14 -22.09 -7.78 0.38
C ARG A 14 -23.27 -8.77 0.39
N VAL A 15 -23.15 -9.84 -0.39
CA VAL A 15 -24.21 -10.86 -0.51
C VAL A 15 -23.98 -11.98 0.50
N ARG A 16 -22.77 -12.55 0.54
CA ARG A 16 -22.42 -13.66 1.42
C ARG A 16 -20.92 -13.83 1.59
N GLU A 17 -20.55 -14.66 2.57
CA GLU A 17 -19.20 -15.19 2.73
C GLU A 17 -18.94 -16.34 1.76
N ILE A 18 -17.69 -16.44 1.33
CA ILE A 18 -17.19 -17.44 0.39
C ILE A 18 -15.99 -18.16 0.98
N ALA A 19 -15.84 -19.43 0.65
CA ALA A 19 -14.62 -20.17 0.94
C ALA A 19 -13.51 -19.84 -0.08
N LEU A 20 -12.25 -20.05 0.29
CA LEU A 20 -11.11 -19.79 -0.62
C LEU A 20 -11.13 -20.66 -1.87
N ASP A 21 -11.64 -21.87 -1.73
CA ASP A 21 -11.77 -22.87 -2.79
C ASP A 21 -13.06 -22.73 -3.59
N GLU A 22 -13.94 -21.81 -3.21
CA GLU A 22 -15.22 -21.60 -3.88
C GLU A 22 -15.09 -20.61 -5.04
N HIS A 23 -15.43 -21.08 -6.25
CA HIS A 23 -15.57 -20.22 -7.42
C HIS A 23 -17.03 -19.80 -7.60
N VAL A 24 -17.34 -18.53 -7.34
CA VAL A 24 -18.69 -17.99 -7.57
C VAL A 24 -18.90 -17.75 -9.06
N LYS A 25 -19.90 -18.40 -9.64
CA LYS A 25 -20.37 -18.06 -10.99
C LYS A 25 -21.04 -16.70 -10.95
N LEU A 26 -20.43 -15.70 -11.60
CA LEU A 26 -21.05 -14.40 -11.77
C LEU A 26 -22.26 -14.49 -12.70
N GLY A 27 -23.28 -13.67 -12.42
CA GLY A 27 -24.34 -13.38 -13.38
C GLY A 27 -23.83 -12.51 -14.53
N GLU A 28 -24.70 -12.19 -15.49
CA GLU A 28 -24.36 -11.33 -16.66
C GLU A 28 -23.96 -9.89 -16.27
N SER A 29 -24.20 -9.47 -15.03
CA SER A 29 -23.84 -8.16 -14.51
C SER A 29 -22.34 -8.07 -14.16
N ARG A 30 -21.61 -7.14 -14.80
CA ARG A 30 -20.18 -6.83 -14.51
C ARG A 30 -19.93 -6.22 -13.12
N SER A 31 -20.93 -6.14 -12.26
CA SER A 31 -20.86 -5.58 -10.90
C SER A 31 -20.59 -6.63 -9.82
N GLY A 32 -20.64 -7.92 -10.16
CA GLY A 32 -20.38 -9.00 -9.23
C GLY A 32 -18.89 -9.34 -9.15
N PHE A 33 -18.31 -9.41 -7.94
CA PHE A 33 -16.94 -9.89 -7.75
C PHE A 33 -16.71 -10.40 -6.33
N CYS A 34 -15.70 -11.27 -6.19
CA CYS A 34 -15.22 -11.79 -4.91
C CYS A 34 -14.07 -10.92 -4.39
N TRP A 35 -14.14 -10.43 -3.16
CA TRP A 35 -13.00 -9.77 -2.51
C TRP A 35 -12.47 -10.61 -1.36
N ILE A 36 -11.28 -11.19 -1.57
CA ILE A 36 -10.58 -12.04 -0.61
C ILE A 36 -9.38 -11.29 -0.05
N ALA A 37 -9.31 -11.19 1.28
CA ALA A 37 -8.19 -10.57 1.99
C ALA A 37 -7.48 -11.60 2.86
N LEU A 38 -6.19 -11.77 2.61
CA LEU A 38 -5.27 -12.65 3.33
C LEU A 38 -4.18 -11.84 4.03
N SER A 39 -3.78 -12.29 5.21
CA SER A 39 -2.64 -11.78 5.98
C SER A 39 -1.69 -12.91 6.27
N GLU A 40 -0.45 -12.79 5.80
CA GLU A 40 0.61 -13.80 5.96
C GLU A 40 0.11 -15.22 5.62
N PRO A 41 -0.45 -15.45 4.41
CA PRO A 41 -0.98 -16.74 4.03
C PRO A 41 0.11 -17.80 3.92
N THR A 42 -0.26 -19.04 4.23
CA THR A 42 0.62 -20.18 4.01
C THR A 42 0.74 -20.49 2.51
N PRO A 43 1.81 -21.19 2.08
CA PRO A 43 1.94 -21.61 0.69
C PRO A 43 0.74 -22.45 0.22
N GLU A 44 0.17 -23.28 1.10
CA GLU A 44 -0.99 -24.12 0.79
C GLU A 44 -2.24 -23.28 0.49
N GLU A 45 -2.48 -22.21 1.26
CA GLU A 45 -3.61 -21.29 1.03
C GLU A 45 -3.45 -20.53 -0.30
N LEU A 46 -2.22 -20.08 -0.61
CA LEU A 46 -1.93 -19.44 -1.90
C LEU A 46 -2.12 -20.39 -3.09
N LEU A 47 -1.69 -21.65 -2.96
CA LEU A 47 -1.88 -22.67 -3.99
C LEU A 47 -3.35 -23.07 -4.17
N ALA A 48 -4.14 -23.07 -3.08
CA ALA A 48 -5.58 -23.32 -3.17
C ALA A 48 -6.26 -22.21 -4.00
N ILE A 49 -5.97 -20.95 -3.68
CA ILE A 49 -6.50 -19.79 -4.41
C ILE A 49 -6.02 -19.77 -5.86
N GLN A 50 -4.76 -20.13 -6.10
CA GLN A 50 -4.23 -20.26 -7.46
C GLN A 50 -5.08 -21.20 -8.31
N ARG A 51 -5.45 -22.37 -7.77
CA ARG A 51 -6.26 -23.36 -8.49
C ARG A 51 -7.69 -22.88 -8.71
N THR A 52 -8.26 -22.19 -7.72
CA THR A 52 -9.65 -21.72 -7.78
C THR A 52 -9.82 -20.56 -8.75
N TYR A 53 -8.90 -19.60 -8.73
CA TYR A 53 -8.99 -18.38 -9.53
C TYR A 53 -8.11 -18.41 -10.78
N ASN A 54 -7.41 -19.52 -11.02
CA ASN A 54 -6.51 -19.73 -12.16
C ASN A 54 -5.37 -18.68 -12.25
N LEU A 55 -4.85 -18.26 -11.10
CA LEU A 55 -3.81 -17.23 -11.01
C LEU A 55 -2.49 -17.72 -11.64
N HIS A 56 -1.79 -16.79 -12.29
CA HIS A 56 -0.53 -17.12 -12.94
C HIS A 56 0.53 -17.64 -11.94
N PRO A 57 1.24 -18.76 -12.22
CA PRO A 57 2.21 -19.34 -11.30
C PRO A 57 3.30 -18.38 -10.84
N LEU A 58 3.82 -17.55 -11.75
CA LEU A 58 4.84 -16.54 -11.41
C LEU A 58 4.31 -15.46 -10.45
N ALA A 59 3.02 -15.14 -10.50
CA ALA A 59 2.43 -14.14 -9.62
C ALA A 59 2.27 -14.69 -8.18
N ILE A 60 1.93 -15.98 -8.06
CA ILE A 60 1.88 -16.70 -6.78
C ILE A 60 3.27 -16.82 -6.15
N ASP A 61 4.27 -17.21 -6.92
CA ASP A 61 5.66 -17.31 -6.46
C ASP A 61 6.17 -15.96 -5.92
N ASN A 62 5.90 -14.87 -6.66
CA ASN A 62 6.21 -13.52 -6.20
C ASN A 62 5.42 -13.07 -4.96
N ALA A 63 4.19 -13.58 -4.78
CA ALA A 63 3.41 -13.32 -3.58
C ALA A 63 3.88 -14.13 -2.36
N MET A 64 4.59 -15.25 -2.56
CA MET A 64 5.25 -15.99 -1.47
C MET A 64 6.52 -15.26 -0.99
N HIS A 65 7.18 -14.49 -1.86
CA HIS A 65 8.43 -13.82 -1.52
C HIS A 65 8.22 -12.38 -1.04
N PRO A 66 8.60 -12.02 0.20
CA PRO A 66 8.36 -10.68 0.74
C PRO A 66 9.21 -9.57 0.10
N LEU A 67 10.28 -9.91 -0.62
CA LEU A 67 11.28 -8.95 -1.15
C LEU A 67 11.05 -8.50 -2.60
N CYS A 68 9.97 -8.94 -3.26
CA CYS A 68 9.70 -8.48 -4.62
C CYS A 68 9.39 -6.96 -4.62
N PRO A 69 10.06 -6.15 -5.47
CA PRO A 69 9.81 -4.72 -5.55
C PRO A 69 8.40 -4.40 -6.06
N PRO A 70 7.90 -3.17 -5.84
CA PRO A 70 6.64 -2.72 -6.42
C PRO A 70 6.64 -2.87 -7.94
N LYS A 71 5.56 -3.46 -8.48
CA LYS A 71 5.41 -3.71 -9.92
C LYS A 71 3.95 -3.90 -10.30
N LEU A 72 3.67 -3.75 -11.59
CA LEU A 72 2.41 -4.11 -12.21
C LEU A 72 2.72 -5.02 -13.40
N GLU A 73 2.09 -6.19 -13.42
CA GLU A 73 2.20 -7.16 -14.49
C GLU A 73 0.80 -7.55 -14.96
N VAL A 74 0.64 -7.75 -16.25
CA VAL A 74 -0.60 -8.25 -16.86
C VAL A 74 -0.36 -9.71 -17.23
N TYR A 75 -1.19 -10.60 -16.72
CA TYR A 75 -1.17 -12.02 -17.07
C TYR A 75 -2.51 -12.39 -17.68
N ASN A 76 -2.54 -12.61 -19.00
CA ASN A 76 -3.79 -12.84 -19.74
C ASN A 76 -4.80 -11.71 -19.51
N ASP A 77 -5.91 -12.01 -18.84
CA ASP A 77 -7.01 -11.09 -18.49
C ASP A 77 -6.99 -10.70 -16.99
N GLU A 78 -5.86 -10.88 -16.31
CA GLU A 78 -5.65 -10.56 -14.90
C GLU A 78 -4.50 -9.55 -14.73
N LEU A 79 -4.66 -8.65 -13.77
CA LEU A 79 -3.61 -7.75 -13.31
C LEU A 79 -3.04 -8.27 -11.99
N TYR A 80 -1.72 -8.32 -11.93
CA TYR A 80 -0.96 -8.57 -10.72
C TYR A 80 -0.22 -7.29 -10.31
N VAL A 81 -0.52 -6.77 -9.14
CA VAL A 81 0.10 -5.56 -8.60
C VAL A 81 0.80 -5.88 -7.29
N VAL A 82 2.05 -5.46 -7.18
CA VAL A 82 2.79 -5.43 -5.93
C VAL A 82 2.92 -3.99 -5.49
N ALA A 83 2.37 -3.67 -4.32
CA ALA A 83 2.49 -2.38 -3.67
C ALA A 83 3.33 -2.52 -2.39
N GLN A 84 4.24 -1.59 -2.17
CA GLN A 84 4.92 -1.42 -0.90
C GLN A 84 4.10 -0.45 -0.05
N THR A 85 3.83 -0.84 1.18
CA THR A 85 3.10 -0.04 2.14
C THR A 85 4.07 0.45 3.21
N ALA A 86 3.83 1.64 3.72
CA ALA A 86 4.57 2.17 4.86
C ALA A 86 3.58 2.74 5.86
N GLU A 87 3.79 2.52 7.15
CA GLU A 87 2.98 3.09 8.21
C GLU A 87 3.88 3.70 9.26
N LEU A 88 3.57 4.93 9.66
CA LEU A 88 4.25 5.62 10.74
C LEU A 88 3.72 5.11 12.08
N VAL A 89 4.57 4.43 12.86
CA VAL A 89 4.25 3.87 14.18
C VAL A 89 5.15 4.53 15.22
N GLY A 90 4.62 5.55 15.90
CA GLY A 90 5.44 6.47 16.69
C GLY A 90 6.40 7.22 15.76
N ASP A 91 7.70 7.18 16.05
CA ASP A 91 8.75 7.83 15.24
C ASP A 91 9.45 6.84 14.29
N ARG A 92 8.83 5.71 13.97
CA ARG A 92 9.41 4.67 13.11
C ARG A 92 8.51 4.32 11.95
N ILE A 93 9.11 4.18 10.78
CA ILE A 93 8.43 3.71 9.58
C ILE A 93 8.42 2.18 9.59
N SER A 94 7.23 1.61 9.64
CA SER A 94 7.01 0.17 9.48
C SER A 94 6.64 -0.12 8.02
N TYR A 95 7.45 -0.93 7.35
CA TYR A 95 7.20 -1.33 5.98
C TYR A 95 6.39 -2.64 5.92
N GLY A 96 5.57 -2.74 4.89
CA GLY A 96 4.86 -3.94 4.52
C GLY A 96 4.78 -4.08 3.01
N LYS A 97 4.20 -5.20 2.58
CA LYS A 97 3.95 -5.48 1.17
C LYS A 97 2.53 -5.96 0.99
N MET A 98 1.91 -5.53 -0.09
CA MET A 98 0.62 -5.98 -0.53
C MET A 98 0.71 -6.48 -1.98
N ALA A 99 0.42 -7.76 -2.19
CA ALA A 99 0.18 -8.31 -3.51
C ALA A 99 -1.32 -8.29 -3.79
N ILE A 100 -1.71 -7.82 -4.96
CA ILE A 100 -3.10 -7.65 -5.38
C ILE A 100 -3.25 -8.38 -6.71
N PHE A 101 -4.19 -9.32 -6.74
CA PHE A 101 -4.61 -10.01 -7.96
C PHE A 101 -6.00 -9.52 -8.29
N THR A 102 -6.20 -9.03 -9.50
CA THR A 102 -7.50 -8.53 -9.94
C THR A 102 -7.81 -9.04 -11.33
N GLY A 103 -8.94 -9.72 -11.44
CA GLY A 103 -9.51 -10.16 -12.72
C GLY A 103 -10.95 -9.66 -12.83
N HIS A 104 -11.64 -10.11 -13.87
CA HIS A 104 -13.02 -9.70 -14.14
C HIS A 104 -14.02 -9.99 -13.01
N ASN A 105 -13.72 -10.97 -12.15
CA ASN A 105 -14.64 -11.49 -11.13
C ASN A 105 -14.06 -11.59 -9.73
N HIS A 106 -12.81 -11.15 -9.52
CA HIS A 106 -12.16 -11.31 -8.24
C HIS A 106 -11.15 -10.21 -7.97
N LEU A 107 -10.99 -9.91 -6.69
CA LEU A 107 -9.95 -9.07 -6.13
C LEU A 107 -9.37 -9.80 -4.92
N ILE A 108 -8.09 -10.15 -4.99
CA ILE A 108 -7.43 -10.92 -3.95
C ILE A 108 -6.26 -10.10 -3.46
N THR A 109 -6.27 -9.75 -2.17
CA THR A 109 -5.23 -8.96 -1.53
C THR A 109 -4.48 -9.83 -0.54
N VAL A 110 -3.19 -10.02 -0.76
CA VAL A 110 -2.26 -10.75 0.11
C VAL A 110 -1.34 -9.76 0.78
N ARG A 111 -1.34 -9.73 2.11
CA ARG A 111 -0.57 -8.79 2.91
C ARG A 111 0.54 -9.50 3.67
N HIS A 112 1.73 -8.91 3.66
CA HIS A 112 2.90 -9.34 4.42
C HIS A 112 3.42 -8.19 5.27
N GLY A 113 3.74 -8.46 6.54
CA GLY A 113 4.15 -7.44 7.50
C GLY A 113 3.05 -6.43 7.78
N ASN A 114 3.42 -5.20 8.15
CA ASN A 114 2.45 -4.16 8.51
C ASN A 114 1.88 -3.46 7.27
N ALA A 115 1.10 -4.20 6.48
CA ALA A 115 0.63 -3.70 5.19
C ALA A 115 -0.67 -2.88 5.24
N GLY A 116 -0.93 -2.20 6.36
CA GLY A 116 -2.14 -1.38 6.59
C GLY A 116 -3.45 -2.17 6.64
N ALA A 117 -4.25 -2.03 7.69
CA ALA A 117 -5.54 -2.73 7.76
C ALA A 117 -6.51 -2.18 6.69
N LEU A 118 -6.81 -2.99 5.67
CA LEU A 118 -7.84 -2.70 4.66
C LEU A 118 -9.27 -2.77 5.22
N GLY A 119 -9.45 -3.16 6.49
CA GLY A 119 -10.77 -3.27 7.13
C GLY A 119 -11.57 -1.97 7.07
N LYS A 120 -10.95 -0.85 7.48
CA LYS A 120 -11.60 0.48 7.41
C LYS A 120 -11.94 0.89 5.98
N LEU A 121 -11.07 0.57 5.02
CA LEU A 121 -11.34 0.86 3.60
C LEU A 121 -12.56 0.06 3.12
N ARG A 122 -12.65 -1.22 3.51
CA ARG A 122 -13.79 -2.06 3.17
C ARG A 122 -15.09 -1.51 3.74
N GLU A 123 -15.13 -1.14 5.02
CA GLU A 123 -16.31 -0.53 5.65
C GLU A 123 -16.75 0.76 4.94
N GLN A 124 -15.80 1.63 4.58
CA GLN A 124 -16.08 2.87 3.84
C GLN A 124 -16.67 2.58 2.45
N LEU A 125 -16.12 1.59 1.76
CA LEU A 125 -16.58 1.16 0.45
C LEU A 125 -17.98 0.51 0.52
N GLU A 126 -18.23 -0.33 1.52
CA GLU A 126 -19.55 -0.94 1.79
C GLU A 126 -20.61 0.13 2.14
N ALA A 127 -20.22 1.23 2.78
CA ALA A 127 -21.11 2.34 3.09
C ALA A 127 -21.57 3.13 1.84
N SER A 128 -20.90 2.97 0.69
CA SER A 128 -21.24 3.63 -0.57
C SER A 128 -21.45 2.65 -1.73
N PRO A 129 -22.58 1.90 -1.76
CA PRO A 129 -22.85 0.87 -2.77
C PRO A 129 -22.79 1.37 -4.21
N THR A 130 -23.17 2.63 -4.47
CA THR A 130 -23.13 3.22 -5.81
C THR A 130 -21.71 3.32 -6.37
N GLN A 131 -20.73 3.61 -5.51
CA GLN A 131 -19.32 3.69 -5.91
C GLN A 131 -18.71 2.29 -5.99
N PHE A 132 -19.05 1.42 -5.03
CA PHE A 132 -18.59 0.03 -5.03
C PHE A 132 -19.12 -0.78 -6.22
N GLY A 133 -20.33 -0.47 -6.70
CA GLY A 133 -20.93 -1.06 -7.89
C GLY A 133 -20.26 -0.69 -9.22
N LYS A 134 -19.28 0.25 -9.22
CA LYS A 134 -18.42 0.52 -10.37
C LYS A 134 -17.52 -0.66 -10.74
N GLY A 135 -17.43 -1.67 -9.87
CA GLY A 135 -16.73 -2.91 -10.11
C GLY A 135 -15.35 -2.98 -9.48
N VAL A 136 -14.62 -4.02 -9.87
CA VAL A 136 -13.33 -4.40 -9.29
C VAL A 136 -12.25 -3.31 -9.44
N ASP A 137 -12.25 -2.61 -10.58
CA ASP A 137 -11.27 -1.56 -10.90
C ASP A 137 -11.34 -0.39 -9.91
N TYR A 138 -12.55 -0.05 -9.46
CA TYR A 138 -12.74 1.01 -8.49
C TYR A 138 -12.16 0.63 -7.12
N VAL A 139 -12.32 -0.63 -6.71
CA VAL A 139 -11.77 -1.12 -5.45
C VAL A 139 -10.25 -1.20 -5.51
N LEU A 140 -9.68 -1.65 -6.63
CA LEU A 140 -8.24 -1.62 -6.87
C LEU A 140 -7.71 -0.17 -6.73
N HIS A 141 -8.34 0.77 -7.42
CA HIS A 141 -7.97 2.18 -7.33
C HIS A 141 -8.05 2.69 -5.88
N ALA A 142 -9.13 2.38 -5.15
CA ALA A 142 -9.28 2.79 -3.76
C ALA A 142 -8.21 2.20 -2.84
N ILE A 143 -7.80 0.95 -3.07
CA ILE A 143 -6.68 0.33 -2.33
C ILE A 143 -5.37 1.06 -2.63
N LEU A 144 -5.05 1.30 -3.90
CA LEU A 144 -3.82 2.00 -4.28
C LEU A 144 -3.79 3.43 -3.75
N HIS A 145 -4.92 4.14 -3.83
CA HIS A 145 -5.06 5.47 -3.26
C HIS A 145 -4.78 5.45 -1.75
N ARG A 146 -5.38 4.49 -1.03
CA ARG A 146 -5.13 4.31 0.40
C ARG A 146 -3.66 4.05 0.71
N VAL A 147 -2.97 3.25 -0.10
CA VAL A 147 -1.53 3.00 0.06
C VAL A 147 -0.73 4.29 -0.10
N VAL A 148 -1.04 5.13 -1.10
CA VAL A 148 -0.40 6.43 -1.30
C VAL A 148 -0.65 7.35 -0.10
N ASP A 149 -1.88 7.41 0.42
CA ASP A 149 -2.22 8.24 1.58
C ASP A 149 -1.41 7.89 2.84
N GLN A 150 -1.00 6.62 2.99
CA GLN A 150 -0.18 6.20 4.13
C GLN A 150 1.23 6.80 4.12
N TYR A 151 1.72 7.26 2.97
CA TYR A 151 3.02 7.92 2.87
C TYR A 151 2.98 9.41 3.26
N LEU A 152 1.81 10.06 3.26
CA LEU A 152 1.71 11.49 3.57
C LEU A 152 2.27 11.85 4.96
N PRO A 153 1.88 11.17 6.06
CA PRO A 153 2.43 11.49 7.38
C PRO A 153 3.94 11.23 7.49
N ILE A 154 4.47 10.32 6.67
CA ILE A 154 5.90 10.02 6.63
C ILE A 154 6.65 11.17 5.95
N PHE A 155 6.11 11.73 4.87
CA PHE A 155 6.69 12.90 4.22
C PHE A 155 6.67 14.12 5.15
N GLU A 156 5.58 14.35 5.88
CA GLU A 156 5.46 15.42 6.87
C GLU A 156 6.53 15.28 7.97
N MET A 157 6.72 14.07 8.51
CA MET A 157 7.77 13.79 9.50
C MET A 157 9.18 14.09 8.94
N ILE A 158 9.47 13.65 7.71
CA ILE A 158 10.78 13.88 7.08
C ILE A 158 11.00 15.39 6.84
N GLU A 159 9.96 16.11 6.42
CA GLU A 159 10.02 17.56 6.22
C GLU A 159 10.33 18.29 7.54
N ASP A 160 9.64 17.94 8.62
CA ASP A 160 9.89 18.49 9.95
C ASP A 160 11.32 18.20 10.44
N ASP A 161 11.82 16.99 10.21
CA ASP A 161 13.19 16.59 10.55
C ASP A 161 14.23 17.40 9.76
N VAL A 162 14.03 17.59 8.45
CA VAL A 162 14.90 18.40 7.59
C VAL A 162 14.91 19.87 8.04
N LEU A 163 13.74 20.44 8.34
CA LEU A 163 13.63 21.82 8.85
C LEU A 163 14.28 21.98 10.23
N ALA A 164 14.25 20.94 11.08
CA ALA A 164 14.97 20.94 12.35
C ALA A 164 16.49 20.86 12.14
N MET A 165 16.97 20.06 11.18
CA MET A 165 18.39 20.01 10.81
C MET A 165 18.87 21.35 10.27
N GLU A 166 18.12 21.99 9.36
CA GLU A 166 18.47 23.30 8.80
C GLU A 166 18.57 24.37 9.88
N ARG A 167 17.59 24.45 10.79
CA ARG A 167 17.63 25.38 11.94
C ARG A 167 18.87 25.18 12.80
N ARG A 168 19.25 23.94 13.10
CA ARG A 168 20.49 23.65 13.86
C ARG A 168 21.73 24.15 13.11
N SER A 169 21.83 23.87 11.82
CA SER A 169 22.97 24.33 11.00
C SER A 169 23.06 25.85 10.91
N LEU A 170 21.93 26.56 10.79
CA LEU A 170 21.92 28.03 10.76
C LEU A 170 22.35 28.65 12.11
N HIS A 171 22.05 28.00 13.23
CA HIS A 171 22.51 28.43 14.55
C HIS A 171 24.01 28.17 14.79
N ASP A 172 24.62 27.19 14.11
CA ASP A 172 26.05 26.88 14.20
C ASP A 172 26.94 27.76 13.29
N PHE A 173 26.36 28.60 12.42
CA PHE A 173 27.13 29.60 11.68
C PHE A 173 27.38 30.85 12.53
N LEU A 174 28.55 30.87 13.17
CA LEU A 174 29.36 32.00 13.65
C LEU A 174 28.58 33.21 14.21
N GLY A 175 28.65 33.37 15.53
CA GLY A 175 28.38 34.66 16.15
C GLY A 175 29.32 35.75 15.60
N PRO A 176 28.92 37.04 15.61
CA PRO A 176 29.76 38.15 15.11
C PRO A 176 31.17 38.20 15.69
N GLU A 177 31.37 37.65 16.90
CA GLU A 177 32.66 37.61 17.59
C GLU A 177 33.70 36.68 16.94
N GLU A 178 33.28 35.62 16.24
CA GLU A 178 34.22 34.68 15.59
C GLU A 178 34.62 35.16 14.19
N VAL A 179 33.75 35.89 13.49
CA VAL A 179 34.07 36.56 12.22
C VAL A 179 35.12 37.68 12.43
N ALA A 180 35.08 38.37 13.58
CA ALA A 180 36.04 39.43 13.91
C ALA A 180 37.47 38.93 14.16
N ARG A 181 37.67 37.65 14.54
CA ARG A 181 39.00 37.05 14.76
C ARG A 181 39.69 36.61 13.46
N GLY A 182 38.97 36.52 12.34
CA GLY A 182 39.49 36.01 11.06
C GLY A 182 40.01 37.07 10.09
N CYS A 183 39.90 38.38 10.41
CA CYS A 183 40.31 39.44 9.50
C CYS A 183 41.72 39.96 9.87
N PRO A 184 42.79 39.63 9.10
CA PRO A 184 44.08 40.24 9.33
C PRO A 184 43.97 41.74 9.03
N LYS A 185 44.40 42.56 9.98
CA LYS A 185 44.49 44.02 9.88
C LYS A 185 45.34 44.44 8.66
N PHE A 186 44.73 44.57 7.49
CA PHE A 186 45.29 45.25 6.33
C PHE A 186 44.52 46.56 6.14
N CYS A 187 45.01 47.63 6.77
CA CYS A 187 44.77 49.06 6.50
C CYS A 187 44.81 49.84 7.81
N VAL A 188 46.02 50.25 8.24
CA VAL A 188 46.39 51.60 8.73
C VAL A 188 47.92 51.52 8.78
N THR A 189 48.70 52.12 7.88
CA THR A 189 49.14 53.52 7.97
C THR A 189 49.62 54.00 6.60
N GLY A 190 48.95 55.01 6.04
CA GLY A 190 49.61 55.96 5.16
C GLY A 190 50.32 57.01 6.02
N SER A 191 51.58 57.28 5.70
CA SER A 191 52.31 58.57 5.82
C SER A 191 53.72 58.35 5.30
#